data_AF-A0A969WNK1-F1
#
_entry.id   AF-A0A969WNK1-F1
#
_cell.length_a   1.000
_cell.length_b   1.000
_cell.length_c   1.000
_cell.angle_alpha   90.00
_cell.angle_beta   90.00
_cell.angle_gamma   90.00
#
_symmetry.space_group_name_H-M   'P 1'
#
loop_
_entity.id
_entity.type
_entity.pdbx_description
1 polymer ?
#
loop_
_entity_poly.entity_id
_entity_poly.type
_entity_poly.pdbx_seq_one_letter_code
_entity_poly.pdbx_strand_id
1 'polypeptide(L)'
;VVGYSINDTVVVFDRLREYLREFSKRDREEVMNTALNSTLSRTLGTSMTTLLVLVSIFIFGGEVIRGFIFAIMLGVIVGTYSSIFIATPVAYQLTRKKDKKKK
;
A
#
# COMPACT_ATOMS: atom_id res chain seq x y z
N VAL A 1 -5.29 13.72 2.13
CA VAL A 1 -4.09 12.91 1.78
C VAL A 1 -3.53 12.21 3.01
N VAL A 2 -3.14 12.92 4.08
CA VAL A 2 -2.63 12.32 5.34
C VAL A 2 -3.52 11.17 5.87
N GLY A 3 -4.84 11.35 5.91
CA GLY A 3 -5.76 10.30 6.32
C GLY A 3 -5.80 9.06 5.41
N TYR A 4 -5.60 9.21 4.09
CA TYR A 4 -5.52 8.10 3.15
C TYR A 4 -4.21 7.31 3.34
N SER A 5 -3.09 8.03 3.44
CA SER A 5 -1.78 7.41 3.69
C SER A 5 -1.72 6.72 5.06
N ILE A 6 -2.33 7.29 6.10
CA ILE A 6 -2.42 6.66 7.42
C ILE A 6 -3.30 5.41 7.36
N ASN A 7 -4.45 5.45 6.67
CA ASN A 7 -5.33 4.30 6.52
C ASN A 7 -4.63 3.12 5.84
N ASP A 8 -3.92 3.37 4.73
CA ASP A 8 -3.13 2.33 4.06
C ASP A 8 -2.03 1.76 4.98
N THR A 9 -1.35 2.64 5.72
CA THR A 9 -0.28 2.23 6.62
C THR A 9 -0.80 1.34 7.75
N VAL A 10 -1.91 1.71 8.39
CA VAL A 10 -2.51 0.94 9.49
C VAL A 10 -3.00 -0.41 9.00
N VAL A 11 -3.70 -0.48 7.86
CA VAL A 11 -4.22 -1.73 7.31
C VAL A 11 -3.09 -2.70 6.93
N VAL A 12 -2.00 -2.19 6.33
CA VAL A 12 -0.82 -3.01 5.99
C VAL A 12 -0.14 -3.55 7.25
N PHE A 13 0.09 -2.70 8.27
CA PHE A 13 0.72 -3.14 9.51
C PHE A 13 -0.14 -4.16 10.28
N ASP A 14 -1.46 -3.97 10.29
CA ASP A 14 -2.36 -4.88 10.99
C ASP A 14 -2.39 -6.25 10.30
N ARG A 15 -2.42 -6.26 8.96
CA ARG A 15 -2.37 -7.50 8.20
C ARG A 15 -1.04 -8.23 8.34
N LEU A 16 0.07 -7.49 8.44
CA LEU A 16 1.39 -8.07 8.73
C LEU A 16 1.41 -8.76 10.10
N ARG A 17 0.77 -8.15 11.10
CA ARG A 17 0.67 -8.69 12.47
C ARG A 17 -0.19 -9.95 12.52
N GLU A 18 -1.28 -9.97 11.78
CA GLU A 18 -2.20 -11.10 11.67
C GLU A 18 -1.54 -12.29 10.99
N TYR A 19 -0.87 -12.08 9.84
CA TYR A 19 -0.14 -13.13 9.12
C TYR A 19 1.00 -13.74 9.95
N LEU A 20 1.72 -12.92 10.73
CA LEU A 20 2.77 -13.40 11.65
C LEU A 20 2.22 -14.31 12.76
N ARG A 21 0.92 -14.18 13.09
CA ARG A 21 0.23 -14.96 14.11
C ARG A 21 -0.41 -16.23 13.53
N GLU A 22 -0.87 -16.17 12.28
CA GLU A 22 -1.64 -17.23 11.62
C GLU A 22 -0.76 -18.31 10.94
N PHE A 23 0.42 -17.96 10.42
CA PHE A 23 1.27 -18.88 9.63
C PHE A 23 2.58 -19.29 10.33
N SER A 24 2.49 -19.86 11.53
CA SER A 24 3.67 -20.35 12.27
C SER A 24 4.33 -21.63 11.72
N LYS A 25 3.72 -22.33 10.74
CA LYS A 25 4.11 -23.71 10.34
C LYS A 25 4.30 -23.96 8.83
N ARG A 26 4.20 -22.95 7.96
CA ARG A 26 4.44 -23.08 6.50
C ARG A 26 5.74 -22.42 6.08
N ASP A 27 6.27 -22.82 4.92
CA ASP A 27 7.49 -22.25 4.37
C ASP A 27 7.32 -20.72 4.22
N ARG A 28 8.18 -19.97 4.92
CA ARG A 28 7.96 -18.54 5.17
C ARG A 28 8.07 -17.71 3.91
N GLU A 29 8.80 -18.20 2.91
CA GLU A 29 8.89 -17.55 1.60
C GLU A 29 7.58 -17.61 0.83
N GLU A 30 6.89 -18.76 0.82
CA GLU A 30 5.65 -18.94 0.07
C GLU A 30 4.48 -18.14 0.68
N VAL A 31 4.39 -18.12 2.01
CA VAL A 31 3.41 -17.31 2.75
C VAL A 31 3.66 -15.82 2.51
N MET A 32 4.92 -15.40 2.49
CA MET A 32 5.29 -14.00 2.29
C MET A 32 5.04 -13.53 0.86
N ASN A 33 5.36 -14.36 -0.14
CA ASN A 33 5.04 -14.05 -1.53
C ASN A 33 3.52 -13.91 -1.74
N THR A 34 2.74 -14.81 -1.13
CA THR A 34 1.27 -14.76 -1.20
C THR A 34 0.71 -13.51 -0.51
N ALA A 35 1.22 -13.14 0.67
CA ALA A 35 0.79 -11.96 1.41
C ALA A 35 1.14 -10.66 0.68
N LEU A 36 2.34 -10.57 0.11
CA LEU A 36 2.78 -9.43 -0.68
C LEU A 36 1.93 -9.27 -1.95
N ASN A 37 1.69 -10.36 -2.67
CA ASN A 37 0.91 -10.31 -3.92
C ASN A 37 -0.56 -9.94 -3.67
N SER A 38 -1.16 -10.45 -2.59
CA SER A 38 -2.52 -10.08 -2.18
C SER A 38 -2.64 -8.61 -1.78
N THR A 39 -1.66 -8.10 -1.02
CA THR A 39 -1.63 -6.69 -0.59
C THR A 39 -1.39 -5.79 -1.79
N LEU A 40 -0.42 -6.11 -2.64
CA LEU A 40 -0.09 -5.35 -3.83
C LEU A 40 -1.28 -5.24 -4.79
N SER A 41 -1.97 -6.34 -5.07
CA SER A 41 -3.15 -6.34 -5.94
C SER A 41 -4.27 -5.46 -5.39
N ARG A 42 -4.49 -5.49 -4.07
CA ARG A 42 -5.49 -4.64 -3.41
C ARG A 42 -5.12 -3.16 -3.45
N THR A 43 -3.87 -2.82 -3.12
CA THR A 43 -3.38 -1.44 -3.12
C THR A 43 -3.36 -0.85 -4.53
N LEU A 44 -2.97 -1.63 -5.54
CA LEU A 44 -3.06 -1.22 -6.94
C LEU A 44 -4.52 -1.01 -7.38
N GLY A 45 -5.42 -1.93 -7.07
CA GLY A 45 -6.84 -1.79 -7.47
C GLY A 45 -7.52 -0.57 -6.85
N THR A 46 -7.26 -0.29 -5.57
CA THR A 46 -7.82 0.87 -4.85
C THR A 46 -7.20 2.20 -5.29
N SER A 47 -5.88 2.26 -5.53
CA SER A 47 -5.23 3.47 -6.05
C SER A 47 -5.64 3.79 -7.49
N MET A 48 -5.76 2.78 -8.34
CA MET A 48 -6.15 2.94 -9.75
C MET A 48 -7.59 3.44 -9.90
N THR A 49 -8.52 2.90 -9.11
CA THR A 49 -9.92 3.38 -9.08
C THR A 49 -10.02 4.80 -8.53
N THR A 50 -9.23 5.14 -7.50
CA THR A 50 -9.17 6.51 -6.97
C THR A 50 -8.61 7.49 -8.01
N LEU A 51 -7.57 7.11 -8.75
CA LEU A 51 -7.01 7.93 -9.83
C LEU A 51 -8.00 8.15 -10.96
N LEU A 52 -8.77 7.13 -11.37
CA LEU A 52 -9.83 7.27 -12.36
C LEU A 52 -10.89 8.31 -11.96
N VAL A 53 -11.31 8.29 -10.69
CA VAL A 53 -12.26 9.27 -10.14
C VAL A 53 -11.64 10.68 -10.14
N LEU A 54 -10.39 10.82 -9.68
CA LEU A 54 -9.71 12.11 -9.63
C LEU A 54 -9.48 12.70 -11.03
N VAL A 55 -9.13 11.89 -12.02
CA VAL A 55 -8.99 12.32 -13.42
C VAL A 55 -10.32 12.79 -13.98
N SER A 56 -11.41 12.07 -13.71
CA SER A 56 -12.76 12.47 -14.10
C SER A 56 -13.13 13.83 -13.49
N ILE A 57 -12.89 14.03 -12.20
CA ILE A 57 -13.15 15.31 -11.53
C ILE A 57 -12.21 16.42 -12.04
N PHE A 58 -10.97 16.10 -12.42
CA PHE A 58 -10.04 17.10 -12.93
C PHE A 58 -10.42 17.62 -14.34
N ILE A 59 -10.98 16.75 -15.17
CA ILE A 59 -11.45 17.09 -16.53
C ILE A 59 -12.82 17.78 -16.47
N PHE A 60 -13.77 17.21 -15.73
CA PHE A 60 -15.17 17.68 -15.69
C PHE A 60 -15.50 18.64 -14.54
N GLY A 61 -14.60 18.80 -13.57
CA GLY A 61 -14.80 19.70 -12.43
C GLY A 61 -14.52 21.16 -12.76
N GLY A 62 -15.14 22.06 -11.98
CA GLY A 62 -14.95 23.50 -12.14
C GLY A 62 -13.57 24.00 -11.71
N GLU A 63 -13.18 25.17 -12.20
CA GLU A 63 -11.85 25.78 -11.95
C GLU A 63 -11.51 25.94 -10.47
N VAL A 64 -12.52 26.24 -9.64
CA VAL A 64 -12.35 26.48 -8.19
C VAL A 64 -11.76 25.28 -7.45
N ILE A 65 -12.11 24.05 -7.86
CA ILE A 65 -11.64 22.81 -7.20
C ILE A 65 -10.42 22.20 -7.89
N ARG A 66 -10.03 22.68 -9.06
CA ARG A 66 -9.02 22.04 -9.90
C ARG A 66 -7.64 21.99 -9.25
N GLY A 67 -7.24 23.07 -8.58
CA GLY A 67 -5.99 23.14 -7.81
C GLY A 67 -5.97 22.19 -6.61
N PHE A 68 -7.11 22.03 -5.94
CA PHE A 68 -7.26 21.09 -4.83
C PHE A 68 -7.17 19.63 -5.31
N ILE A 69 -7.85 19.30 -6.40
CA ILE A 69 -7.82 17.96 -7.01
C ILE A 69 -6.42 17.63 -7.54
N PHE A 70 -5.72 18.60 -8.12
CA PHE A 70 -4.32 18.42 -8.55
C PHE A 70 -3.40 18.02 -7.38
N ALA A 71 -3.53 18.71 -6.23
CA ALA A 71 -2.75 18.39 -5.04
C ALA A 71 -3.05 16.98 -4.49
N ILE A 72 -4.34 16.58 -4.50
CA ILE A 72 -4.74 15.21 -4.11
C ILE A 72 -4.18 14.17 -5.08
N MET A 73 -4.26 14.42 -6.39
CA MET A 73 -3.78 13.51 -7.42
C MET A 73 -2.28 13.26 -7.29
N LEU A 74 -1.48 14.30 -7.08
CA LEU A 74 -0.05 14.17 -6.77
C LEU A 74 0.20 13.35 -5.51
N GLY A 75 -0.58 13.60 -4.44
CA GLY A 75 -0.48 12.85 -3.19
C GLY A 75 -0.78 11.35 -3.34
N VAL A 76 -1.78 11.00 -4.14
CA VAL A 76 -2.12 9.60 -4.45
C VAL A 76 -1.01 8.95 -5.26
N ILE A 77 -0.51 9.60 -6.32
CA ILE A 77 0.58 9.05 -7.15
C ILE A 77 1.84 8.77 -6.32
N VAL A 78 2.29 9.76 -5.55
CA VAL A 78 3.50 9.64 -4.70
C VAL A 78 3.26 8.60 -3.59
N GLY A 79 2.08 8.60 -2.97
CA GLY A 79 1.72 7.64 -1.93
C GLY A 79 1.69 6.20 -2.42
N THR A 80 1.03 5.96 -3.56
CA THR A 80 0.97 4.63 -4.18
C THR A 80 2.35 4.14 -4.62
N TYR A 81 3.16 5.01 -5.23
CA TYR A 81 4.54 4.65 -5.57
C TYR A 81 5.36 4.28 -4.34
N SER A 82 5.30 5.09 -3.28
CA SER A 82 6.01 4.84 -2.03
C SER A 82 5.58 3.52 -1.37
N SER A 83 4.28 3.25 -1.28
CA SER A 83 3.78 2.00 -0.68
C SER A 83 4.22 0.76 -1.48
N ILE A 84 4.21 0.83 -2.80
CA ILE A 84 4.55 -0.34 -3.64
C ILE A 84 6.06 -0.57 -3.70
N PHE A 85 6.84 0.46 -3.97
CA PHE A 85 8.27 0.33 -4.27
C PHE A 85 9.18 0.47 -3.04
N ILE A 86 8.70 1.06 -1.95
CA ILE A 86 9.49 1.23 -0.72
C ILE A 86 8.97 0.31 0.38
N ALA A 87 7.67 0.31 0.67
CA ALA A 87 7.14 -0.45 1.81
C ALA A 87 7.21 -1.98 1.59
N THR A 88 6.90 -2.48 0.38
CA THR A 88 7.00 -3.91 0.02
C THR A 88 8.40 -4.52 0.23
N PRO A 89 9.49 -3.97 -0.37
CA PRO A 89 10.83 -4.51 -0.15
C PRO A 89 11.36 -4.29 1.27
N VAL A 90 10.99 -3.19 1.94
CA VAL A 90 11.34 -2.96 3.35
C VAL A 90 10.67 -3.99 4.25
N ALA A 91 9.40 -4.33 4.02
CA ALA A 91 8.69 -5.38 4.74
C ALA A 91 9.32 -6.76 4.53
N TYR A 92 9.72 -7.07 3.28
CA TYR A 92 10.48 -8.29 2.97
C TYR A 92 11.82 -8.34 3.72
N GLN A 93 12.59 -7.25 3.72
CA GLN A 93 13.90 -7.17 4.40
C GLN A 93 13.82 -7.27 5.93
N LEU A 94 12.83 -6.61 6.55
CA LEU A 94 12.60 -6.66 8.00
C LEU A 94 12.26 -8.08 8.46
N THR A 95 11.45 -8.79 7.68
CA THR A 95 11.07 -10.18 7.97
C THR A 95 12.27 -11.11 7.84
N ARG A 96 13.10 -10.94 6.80
CA ARG A 96 14.35 -11.70 6.60
C ARG A 96 15.38 -11.48 7.72
N LYS A 97 15.48 -10.25 8.28
CA LYS A 97 16.35 -9.96 9.43
C LYS A 97 15.86 -10.61 10.73
N LYS A 98 14.55 -10.74 10.92
CA LYS A 98 13.96 -11.45 12.07
C LYS A 98 14.25 -12.96 12.02
N ASP A 99 14.31 -13.56 10.83
CA ASP A 99 14.69 -14.98 10.67
C ASP A 99 16.16 -15.24 11.04
N LYS A 100 17.08 -14.34 10.67
CA LYS A 100 18.50 -14.47 11.06
C LYS A 100 18.77 -14.36 12.56
N LYS A 101 17.86 -13.79 13.34
CA LYS A 101 17.95 -13.71 14.82
C LYS A 101 17.33 -14.91 15.54
N LYS A 102 16.64 -15.79 14.83
CA LYS A 102 16.00 -17.01 15.38
C LYS A 102 16.77 -18.30 15.10
N LYS A 103 17.80 -18.25 14.25
CA LYS A 103 18.88 -19.25 14.20
C LYS A 103 19.97 -18.85 15.17
#